data_AF-A0A6I8LQY3-F1
#
_entry.id   AF-A0A6I8LQY3-F1
#
_cell.length_a   1.000
_cell.length_b   1.000
_cell.length_c   1.000
_cell.angle_alpha   90.00
_cell.angle_beta   90.00
_cell.angle_gamma   90.00
#
_symmetry.space_group_name_H-M   'P 1'
#
loop_
_entity.id
_entity.type
_entity.pdbx_description
1 polymer ?
#
loop_
_entity_poly.entity_id
_entity_poly.type
_entity_poly.pdbx_seq_one_letter_code
_entity_poly.pdbx_strand_id
1 'polypeptide(L)' 'MGEPVVRVLRGAPDETELAALLTVLAAVGAAKPAAPEPPKPARPRRRPRFQGATSWRTRR' A
#
# COMPACT_ATOMS: atom_id res chain seq x y z
N MET A 1 7.47 -0.94 26.86
CA MET A 1 6.45 0.11 26.75
C MET A 1 6.38 0.52 25.29
N GLY A 2 5.19 0.62 24.70
CA GLY A 2 5.02 0.91 23.27
C GLY A 2 5.39 2.35 22.90
N GLU A 3 5.71 2.57 21.63
CA GLU A 3 5.99 3.91 21.10
C GLU A 3 4.70 4.76 21.07
N PRO A 4 4.75 6.06 21.42
CA PRO A 4 3.56 6.91 21.42
C PRO A 4 3.01 7.13 20.00
N VAL A 5 1.68 7.07 19.87
CA VAL A 5 0.99 7.28 18.58
C VAL A 5 1.13 8.71 18.07
N VAL A 6 1.21 9.69 18.97
CA VAL A 6 1.37 11.12 18.66
C VAL A 6 2.43 11.72 19.58
N ARG A 7 3.33 12.54 19.03
CA ARG A 7 4.40 13.23 19.77
C ARG A 7 4.36 14.73 19.50
N VAL A 8 4.23 15.52 20.57
CA VAL A 8 4.35 16.99 20.51
C VAL A 8 5.82 17.36 20.43
N LEU A 9 6.25 18.03 19.35
CA LEU A 9 7.65 18.43 19.16
C LEU A 9 7.94 19.85 19.70
N ARG A 10 6.91 20.70 19.81
CA ARG A 10 7.01 22.08 20.27
C ARG A 10 5.68 22.55 20.87
N GLY A 11 5.73 23.41 21.89
CA GLY A 11 4.57 23.91 22.61
C GLY A 11 4.20 23.02 23.80
N ALA A 12 3.25 23.48 24.60
CA ALA A 12 2.73 22.77 25.77
C ALA A 12 1.20 22.89 25.76
N PRO A 13 0.51 22.16 24.85
CA PRO A 13 -0.95 22.22 24.78
C PRO A 13 -1.56 21.68 26.07
N ASP A 14 -2.64 22.31 26.51
CA ASP A 14 -3.44 21.74 27.58
C ASP A 14 -4.23 20.51 27.08
N GLU A 15 -4.93 19.84 28.01
CA GLU A 15 -5.68 18.64 27.69
C GLU A 15 -6.83 18.90 26.70
N THR A 16 -7.45 20.07 26.79
CA THR A 16 -8.55 20.48 25.90
C THR A 16 -8.04 20.75 24.50
N GLU A 17 -6.94 21.50 24.38
CA GLU A 17 -6.26 21.78 23.12
C GLU A 17 -5.76 20.50 22.45
N LEU A 18 -5.16 19.58 23.23
CA LEU A 18 -4.70 18.29 22.73
C LEU A 18 -5.86 17.44 22.22
N ALA A 19 -6.98 17.37 22.95
CA ALA A 19 -8.17 16.64 22.52
C ALA A 19 -8.77 17.21 21.22
N ALA A 20 -8.80 18.54 21.10
CA ALA A 20 -9.25 19.21 19.87
C ALA A 20 -8.35 18.84 18.68
N LEU A 21 -7.01 18.89 18.86
CA LEU A 21 -6.05 18.51 17.82
C LEU A 21 -6.21 17.04 17.40
N LEU A 22 -6.34 16.13 18.35
CA LEU A 22 -6.55 14.71 18.06
C LEU A 22 -7.85 14.46 17.29
N THR A 23 -8.92 15.19 17.64
CA THR A 23 -10.21 15.11 16.96
C THR A 23 -10.10 15.55 15.50
N VAL A 24 -9.43 16.67 15.25
CA VAL A 24 -9.20 17.18 13.89
C VAL A 24 -8.33 16.21 13.09
N LEU A 25 -7.24 15.70 13.67
CA LEU A 25 -6.37 14.73 13.00
C LEU A 25 -7.11 13.43 12.63
N ALA A 26 -7.96 12.93 13.53
CA ALA A 26 -8.81 11.77 13.27
C ALA A 26 -9.79 12.02 12.12
N ALA A 27 -10.45 13.19 12.10
CA ALA A 27 -11.36 13.57 11.03
C ALA A 27 -10.66 13.70 9.68
N VAL A 28 -9.48 14.32 9.64
CA VAL A 28 -8.65 14.42 8.42
C VAL A 28 -8.22 13.04 7.93
N GLY A 29 -7.81 12.15 8.84
CA GLY A 29 -7.46 10.77 8.50
C GLY A 29 -8.64 9.99 7.93
N ALA A 30 -9.84 10.15 8.48
CA ALA A 30 -11.05 9.49 8.01
C ALA A 30 -11.53 10.02 6.65
N ALA A 31 -11.31 11.31 6.36
CA ALA A 31 -11.67 11.92 5.09
C ALA A 31 -10.72 11.55 3.94
N LYS A 32 -9.57 10.93 4.25
CA LYS A 32 -8.63 10.48 3.21
C LYS A 32 -9.27 9.31 2.44
N PRO A 33 -9.53 9.44 1.12
CA PRO A 33 -10.02 8.32 0.34
C PRO A 33 -9.01 7.18 0.44
N ALA A 34 -9.52 5.95 0.59
CA ALA A 34 -8.69 4.76 0.60
C ALA A 34 -7.77 4.80 -0.62
N ALA A 35 -6.46 4.66 -0.39
CA ALA A 35 -5.51 4.59 -1.48
C ALA A 35 -5.95 3.45 -2.42
N PRO A 36 -5.94 3.65 -3.75
CA PRO A 36 -6.27 2.57 -4.67
C PRO A 36 -5.34 1.39 -4.40
N GLU A 37 -5.92 0.20 -4.33
CA GLU A 37 -5.16 -1.03 -4.14
C GLU A 37 -4.07 -1.11 -5.21
N PRO A 38 -2.81 -1.42 -4.85
CA PRO A 38 -1.74 -1.54 -5.83
C PRO A 38 -2.15 -2.57 -6.90
N PRO A 39 -1.85 -2.32 -8.19
CA PRO A 39 -2.23 -3.25 -9.24
C PRO A 39 -1.59 -4.61 -8.97
N LYS A 40 -2.39 -5.68 -9.08
CA LYS A 40 -1.89 -7.05 -8.95
C LYS A 40 -0.74 -7.27 -9.94
N PRO A 41 0.36 -7.90 -9.51
CA PRO A 41 1.47 -8.17 -10.42
C PRO A 41 0.98 -8.97 -11.63
N ALA A 42 1.37 -8.53 -12.83
CA ALA A 42 1.00 -9.19 -14.07
C ALA A 42 1.48 -10.64 -14.05
N ARG A 43 0.58 -11.60 -14.31
CA ARG A 43 0.97 -13.01 -14.46
C ARG A 43 1.98 -13.13 -15.61
N PRO A 44 3.13 -13.78 -15.41
CA PRO A 44 4.10 -13.98 -16.49
C PRO A 44 3.43 -14.77 -17.63
N ARG A 45 3.38 -14.16 -18.83
CA ARG A 45 2.91 -14.87 -20.03
C ARG A 45 3.88 -16.01 -20.32
N ARG A 46 3.36 -17.24 -20.40
CA ARG A 46 4.16 -18.40 -20.84
C ARG A 46 4.67 -18.12 -22.24
N ARG A 47 5.99 -17.96 -22.40
CA ARG A 47 6.60 -17.89 -23.73
C ARG A 47 6.42 -19.25 -24.42
N PRO A 48 6.10 -19.29 -25.72
CA PRO A 48 6.16 -20.54 -26.47
C PRO A 48 7.58 -21.10 -26.36
N ARG A 49 7.68 -22.42 -26.15
CA ARG A 49 8.99 -23.10 -26.19
C ARG A 49 9.55 -22.96 -27.59
N PHE A 50 10.87 -22.78 -27.69
CA PHE A 50 11.56 -22.81 -28.97
C PHE A 50 11.21 -24.11 -29.71
N GLN A 51 10.76 -23.98 -30.96
CA GLN A 51 10.49 -25.09 -31.85
C GLN A 51 11.52 -25.04 -32.99
N GLY A 52 12.37 -26.06 -33.08
CA GLY A 52 13.27 -26.19 -34.22
C GLY A 52 12.51 -26.40 -35.53
N ALA A 53 13.09 -25.98 -36.65
CA ALA A 53 12.48 -26.05 -37.99
C ALA A 53 12.02 -27.46 -38.41
N THR A 54 12.54 -28.51 -37.77
CA THR A 54 12.23 -29.92 -38.04
C THR A 54 11.39 -30.59 -36.95
N SER A 55 10.87 -29.84 -35.97
CA SER A 55 10.03 -30.36 -34.86
C SER A 55 8.73 -31.04 -35.31
N TRP A 56 8.27 -30.77 -36.53
CA TRP A 56 7.12 -31.45 -37.13
C TRP A 56 7.39 -32.94 -37.45
N ARG A 57 8.66 -33.36 -37.53
CA ARG A 57 9.02 -34.76 -37.82
C ARG A 57 8.92 -35.68 -36.60
N THR A 58 8.83 -35.12 -35.40
CA THR A 58 8.82 -35.88 -34.13
C THR A 58 7.44 -36.00 -33.51
N ARG A 59 6.40 -35.36 -34.05
CA ARG A 59 4.99 -35.68 -33.74
C ARG A 59 4.56 -36.89 -34.58
N ARG A 60 4.76 -38.10 -34.05
CA ARG A 60 4.05 -39.30 -34.49
C ARG A 60 2.71 -39.41 -33.78
#